data_AF-A0A837DRB9-F1
#
_entry.id   AF-A0A837DRB9-F1
#
_cell.length_a   1.000
_cell.length_b   1.000
_cell.length_c   1.000
_cell.angle_alpha   90.00
_cell.angle_beta   90.00
_cell.angle_gamma   90.00
#
_symmetry.space_group_name_H-M   'P 1'
#
loop_
_entity.id
_entity.type
_entity.pdbx_description
1 polymer ?
#
loop_
_entity_poly.entity_id
_entity_poly.type
_entity_poly.pdbx_seq_one_letter_code
_entity_poly.pdbx_strand_id
1 'polypeptide(L)'
;MIGGIAVTLELTSKLHTKKSAVPVSKGYYIAQTSVNLAIILISMTPAYSLFLPFLNGKGQFYVIGIALIGIMMSVMVLLKIKKIANDQDRQFKVIKMFEKTN
;
A
#
# COMPACT_ATOMS: atom_id res chain seq x y z
N MET A 1 -12.84 0.75 -3.03
CA MET A 1 -12.99 0.16 -4.38
C MET A 1 -11.82 0.46 -5.33
N ILE A 2 -11.13 1.61 -5.21
CA ILE A 2 -10.03 2.00 -6.12
C ILE A 2 -8.84 1.02 -6.12
N GLY A 3 -8.47 0.46 -4.96
CA GLY A 3 -7.38 -0.53 -4.87
C GLY A 3 -7.65 -1.84 -5.60
N GLY A 4 -8.91 -2.26 -5.76
CA GLY A 4 -9.27 -3.46 -6.51
C GLY A 4 -9.02 -3.30 -8.01
N ILE A 5 -9.31 -2.11 -8.54
CA ILE A 5 -9.11 -1.77 -9.96
C ILE A 5 -7.61 -1.76 -10.29
N ALA A 6 -6.79 -1.18 -9.40
CA ALA A 6 -5.34 -1.20 -9.54
C ALA A 6 -4.78 -2.63 -9.54
N VAL A 7 -5.25 -3.49 -8.63
CA VAL A 7 -4.84 -4.90 -8.54
C VAL A 7 -5.24 -5.69 -9.79
N THR A 8 -6.44 -5.47 -10.34
CA THR A 8 -6.91 -6.16 -11.56
C THR A 8 -6.14 -5.72 -12.80
N LEU A 9 -5.86 -4.43 -12.95
CA LEU A 9 -5.01 -3.91 -14.03
C LEU A 9 -3.58 -4.47 -13.94
N GLU A 10 -3.05 -4.57 -12.72
CA GLU A 10 -1.71 -5.08 -12.46
C GLU A 10 -1.62 -6.60 -12.71
N LEU A 11 -2.67 -7.37 -12.38
CA LEU A 11 -2.77 -8.79 -12.71
C LEU A 11 -2.82 -9.01 -14.23
N THR A 12 -3.62 -8.20 -14.93
CA THR A 12 -3.78 -8.26 -16.39
C THR A 12 -2.47 -7.90 -17.09
N SER A 13 -1.78 -6.86 -16.62
CA SER A 13 -0.47 -6.48 -17.16
C SER A 13 0.61 -7.54 -16.94
N LYS A 14 0.59 -8.29 -15.82
CA LYS A 14 1.54 -9.37 -15.54
C LYS A 14 1.28 -10.63 -16.37
N LEU A 15 0.02 -10.93 -16.68
CA LEU A 15 -0.34 -12.02 -17.59
C LEU A 15 0.09 -11.71 -19.03
N HIS A 16 0.00 -10.44 -19.44
CA HIS A 16 0.27 -10.02 -20.81
C HIS A 16 1.72 -9.60 -21.06
N THR A 17 2.50 -9.32 -20.02
CA THR A 17 3.91 -8.91 -20.12
C THR A 17 4.69 -9.60 -19.01
N LYS A 18 5.69 -10.41 -19.38
CA LYS A 18 6.66 -11.07 -18.48
C LYS A 18 7.55 -10.07 -17.68
N LYS A 19 7.06 -8.92 -17.25
CA LYS A 19 7.78 -8.00 -16.35
C LYS A 19 7.41 -8.30 -14.90
N SER A 20 8.39 -8.85 -14.19
CA SER A 20 8.34 -9.24 -12.77
C SER A 20 8.27 -8.05 -11.79
N ALA A 21 8.50 -6.82 -12.25
CA ALA A 21 8.54 -5.70 -11.32
C ALA A 21 7.14 -5.16 -11.03
N VAL A 22 6.81 -5.09 -9.74
CA VAL A 22 5.59 -4.53 -9.14
C VAL A 22 5.87 -3.11 -8.54
N PRO A 23 6.56 -2.18 -9.23
CA PRO A 23 7.07 -0.97 -8.57
C PRO A 23 6.00 0.10 -8.37
N VAL A 24 5.00 0.16 -9.25
CA VAL A 24 4.02 1.26 -9.27
C VAL A 24 3.06 1.17 -8.08
N SER A 25 2.53 -0.02 -7.79
CA SER A 25 1.69 -0.24 -6.60
C SER A 25 2.46 -0.03 -5.30
N LYS A 26 3.71 -0.50 -5.22
CA LYS A 26 4.56 -0.28 -4.05
C LYS A 26 4.77 1.21 -3.76
N GLY A 27 5.05 2.01 -4.79
CA GLY A 27 5.18 3.47 -4.66
C GLY A 27 3.90 4.13 -4.18
N TYR A 28 2.75 3.75 -4.74
CA TYR A 28 1.44 4.26 -4.33
C TYR A 28 1.16 4.00 -2.85
N TYR A 29 1.38 2.78 -2.36
CA TYR A 29 1.14 2.45 -0.96
C TYR A 29 2.11 3.14 0.00
N ILE A 30 3.37 3.34 -0.39
CA ILE A 30 4.33 4.12 0.40
C ILE A 30 3.90 5.59 0.49
N ALA A 31 3.49 6.19 -0.63
CA ALA A 31 2.96 7.55 -0.65
C ALA A 31 1.69 7.66 0.22
N GLN A 32 0.79 6.68 0.13
CA GLN A 32 -0.42 6.63 0.94
C GLN A 32 -0.11 6.54 2.44
N THR A 33 0.84 5.70 2.86
CA THR A 33 1.29 5.66 4.26
C THR A 33 1.88 7.01 4.69
N SER A 34 2.70 7.63 3.83
CA SER A 34 3.37 8.91 4.12
C SER A 34 2.35 10.05 4.30
N VAL A 35 1.36 10.13 3.41
CA VAL A 35 0.27 11.13 3.50
C VAL A 35 -0.55 10.93 4.76
N ASN A 36 -0.95 9.69 5.09
CA ASN A 36 -1.71 9.44 6.32
C ASN A 36 -0.90 9.77 7.58
N LEU A 37 0.41 9.52 7.57
CA LEU A 37 1.30 9.90 8.68
C LEU A 37 1.38 11.42 8.83
N ALA A 38 1.52 12.16 7.72
CA ALA A 38 1.52 13.61 7.73
C ALA A 38 0.20 14.19 8.26
N ILE A 39 -0.94 13.60 7.90
CA ILE A 39 -2.26 13.99 8.43
C ILE A 39 -2.33 13.82 9.94
N ILE A 40 -1.79 12.73 10.49
CA ILE A 40 -1.74 12.50 11.94
C ILE A 40 -0.86 13.56 12.62
N LEU A 41 0.32 13.86 12.06
CA LEU A 41 1.22 14.88 12.59
C LEU A 41 0.56 16.27 12.58
N ILE A 42 -0.06 16.67 11.46
CA ILE A 42 -0.77 17.94 11.35
C ILE A 42 -1.91 17.99 12.38
N SER A 43 -2.64 16.88 12.56
CA SER A 43 -3.73 16.77 13.53
C SER A 43 -3.28 16.95 14.98
N MET A 44 -2.00 16.75 15.31
CA MET A 44 -1.45 16.98 16.65
C MET A 44 -0.86 18.38 16.85
N THR A 45 -0.78 19.17 15.79
CA THR A 45 -0.22 20.53 15.81
C THR A 45 -1.32 21.58 15.68
N PRO A 46 -1.06 22.85 16.08
CA PRO A 46 -2.01 23.94 15.85
C PRO A 46 -2.36 24.15 14.36
N ALA A 47 -1.52 23.64 13.44
CA ALA A 47 -1.78 23.66 12.00
C ALA A 47 -3.07 22.90 11.61
N TYR A 48 -3.58 21.99 12.45
CA TYR A 48 -4.87 21.33 12.23
C TYR A 48 -6.00 22.34 11.98
N SER A 49 -6.08 23.38 12.83
CA SER A 49 -7.11 24.41 12.71
C SER A 49 -6.95 25.30 11.47
N LEU A 50 -5.73 25.39 10.93
CA LEU A 50 -5.41 26.15 9.72
C LEU A 50 -5.76 25.38 8.44
N PHE A 51 -5.43 24.08 8.40
CA PHE A 51 -5.65 23.22 7.23
C PHE A 51 -7.04 22.60 7.17
N LEU A 52 -7.63 22.32 8.34
CA LEU A 52 -8.95 21.68 8.49
C LEU A 52 -9.87 22.51 9.39
N PRO A 53 -10.08 23.82 9.08
CA PRO A 53 -10.85 24.74 9.93
C PRO A 53 -12.32 24.33 10.10
N PHE A 54 -12.83 23.47 9.22
CA PHE A 54 -14.20 22.98 9.20
C PHE A 54 -14.42 21.79 10.14
N LEU A 55 -13.36 21.10 10.59
CA LEU A 55 -13.44 19.95 11.49
C LEU A 55 -13.15 20.36 12.94
N ASN A 56 -13.99 21.23 13.49
CA ASN A 56 -13.86 21.68 14.88
C ASN A 56 -14.38 20.66 15.91
N GLY A 57 -13.85 20.73 17.13
CA GLY A 57 -14.26 19.88 18.25
C GLY A 57 -13.81 18.42 18.08
N LYS A 58 -14.75 17.47 18.07
CA LYS A 58 -14.43 16.02 17.98
C LYS A 58 -13.92 15.58 16.60
N GLY A 59 -13.92 16.45 15.59
CA GLY A 59 -13.44 16.18 14.23
C GLY A 59 -12.02 15.61 14.18
N GLN A 60 -11.15 16.08 15.08
CA GLN A 60 -9.75 15.64 15.17
C GLN A 60 -9.63 14.13 15.41
N PHE A 61 -10.45 13.57 16.31
CA PHE A 61 -10.46 12.13 16.58
C PHE A 61 -10.92 11.31 15.38
N TYR A 62 -11.89 11.81 14.61
CA TYR A 62 -12.34 11.14 13.39
C TYR A 62 -11.28 11.17 12.30
N VAL A 63 -10.58 12.30 12.12
CA VAL A 63 -9.48 12.41 11.15
C VAL A 63 -8.35 11.44 11.48
N ILE A 64 -7.95 11.39 12.76
CA ILE A 64 -6.93 10.44 13.23
C ILE A 64 -7.40 9.00 13.01
N GLY A 65 -8.66 8.68 13.35
CA GLY A 65 -9.23 7.35 13.13
C GLY A 65 -9.21 6.92 11.67
N ILE A 66 -9.62 7.79 10.75
CA ILE A 66 -9.59 7.52 9.29
C ILE A 66 -8.15 7.35 8.80
N ALA A 67 -7.22 8.19 9.25
CA ALA A 67 -5.81 8.09 8.89
C ALA A 67 -5.20 6.75 9.36
N LEU A 68 -5.54 6.29 10.57
CA LEU A 68 -5.11 4.98 11.09
C LEU A 68 -5.64 3.81 10.24
N ILE A 69 -6.92 3.85 9.84
CA ILE A 69 -7.50 2.85 8.95
C ILE A 69 -6.77 2.85 7.59
N GLY A 70 -6.46 4.03 7.06
CA GLY A 70 -5.68 4.21 5.83
C GLY A 70 -4.28 3.59 5.93
N ILE A 71 -3.58 3.81 7.04
CA ILE A 71 -2.27 3.19 7.32
C ILE A 71 -2.42 1.67 7.38
N MET A 72 -3.38 1.16 8.15
CA MET A 72 -3.60 -0.29 8.30
C MET A 72 -3.83 -0.97 6.95
N MET A 73 -4.68 -0.39 6.09
CA MET A 73 -4.89 -0.90 4.73
C MET A 73 -3.62 -0.86 3.87
N SER A 74 -2.87 0.24 3.91
CA SER A 74 -1.63 0.38 3.13
C SER A 74 -0.56 -0.65 3.53
N VAL A 75 -0.41 -0.90 4.83
CA VAL A 75 0.53 -1.87 5.39
C VAL A 75 0.14 -3.29 4.99
N MET A 76 -1.14 -3.66 5.06
CA MET A 76 -1.60 -5.00 4.65
C MET A 76 -1.28 -5.28 3.18
N VAL A 77 -1.43 -4.30 2.29
CA VAL A 77 -1.09 -4.48 0.88
C VAL A 77 0.43 -4.49 0.67
N LEU A 78 1.19 -3.66 1.38
CA LEU A 78 2.65 -3.67 1.31
C LEU A 78 3.24 -5.02 1.75
N LEU A 79 2.66 -5.66 2.78
CA LEU A 79 3.02 -7.01 3.21
C LEU A 79 2.71 -8.06 2.13
N LYS A 80 1.56 -7.95 1.45
CA LYS A 80 1.23 -8.82 0.30
C LYS A 80 2.21 -8.63 -0.86
N ILE A 81 2.55 -7.39 -1.20
CA ILE A 81 3.55 -7.06 -2.23
C ILE A 81 4.92 -7.61 -1.84
N LYS A 82 5.33 -7.48 -0.58
CA LYS A 82 6.59 -8.03 -0.07
C LYS A 82 6.60 -9.56 -0.17
N LYS A 83 5.48 -10.23 0.10
CA LYS A 83 5.35 -11.69 -0.05
C LYS A 83 5.47 -12.14 -1.50
N ILE A 84 4.90 -11.39 -2.44
CA ILE A 84 5.02 -11.64 -3.90
C ILE A 84 6.45 -11.36 -4.38
N ALA A 85 7.06 -10.25 -3.95
CA ALA A 85 8.41 -9.84 -4.37
C ALA A 85 9.52 -10.70 -3.79
N ASN A 86 9.30 -11.34 -2.64
CA ASN A 86 10.28 -12.22 -2.00
C ASN A 86 10.21 -13.67 -2.51
N ASP A 87 9.58 -13.90 -3.67
CA ASP A 87 9.64 -15.16 -4.43
C ASP A 87 9.39 -16.43 -3.57
N GLN A 88 8.49 -16.32 -2.58
CA GLN A 88 7.87 -17.48 -1.92
C GLN A 88 6.67 -17.99 -2.71
N ASP A 89 6.62 -17.70 -4.00
CA ASP A 89 5.76 -18.44 -4.90
C ASP A 89 6.33 -19.85 -5.00
N ARG A 90 5.58 -20.82 -4.48
CA ARG A 90 5.86 -22.26 -4.53
C ARG A 90 6.35 -22.72 -5.92
N GLN A 91 5.94 -22.00 -6.97
CA GLN A 91 6.34 -22.19 -8.38
C GLN A 91 7.84 -21.92 -8.64
N PHE A 92 8.47 -20.90 -8.06
CA PHE A 92 9.89 -20.59 -8.31
C PHE A 92 10.82 -21.62 -7.67
N LYS A 93 10.42 -22.13 -6.49
CA LYS A 93 11.12 -23.22 -5.80
C LYS A 93 11.11 -24.52 -6.61
N VAL A 94 10.02 -24.78 -7.34
CA VAL A 94 9.89 -25.92 -8.26
C VAL A 94 10.76 -25.74 -9.50
N ILE A 95 10.77 -24.55 -10.11
CA ILE A 95 11.63 -24.24 -11.28
C ILE A 95 13.12 -24.39 -10.92
N LYS A 96 13.55 -23.87 -9.76
CA LYS A 96 14.94 -24.04 -9.27
C LYS A 96 15.31 -25.49 -8.94
N MET A 97 14.33 -26.33 -8.58
CA MET A 97 14.56 -27.76 -8.36
C MET A 97 14.85 -28.50 -9.68
N PHE A 98 14.19 -28.10 -10.77
CA PHE A 98 14.45 -28.65 -12.10
C PHE A 98 15.75 -28.12 -12.73
N GLU A 99 16.14 -26.88 -12.44
CA GLU A 99 17.40 -26.30 -12.92
C GLU A 99 18.64 -26.94 -12.29
N LYS A 100 18.53 -27.53 -11.10
CA LYS A 100 19.65 -28.17 -10.39
C LYS A 100 19.88 -29.64 -10.77
N THR A 101 19.04 -30.20 -11.65
CA THR A 101 19.07 -31.63 -12.03
C THR A 101 19.59 -31.84 -13.47
N ASN A 102 20.09 -30.79 -14.11
CA ASN A 102 20.81 -30.83 -15.40
C ASN A 102 22.22 -30.27 -15.19
#